data_AF-A0A956E5B8-F1
#
_entry.id   AF-A0A956E5B8-F1
#
_cell.length_a   1.000
_cell.length_b   1.000
_cell.length_c   1.000
_cell.angle_alpha   90.00
_cell.angle_beta   90.00
_cell.angle_gamma   90.00
#
_symmetry.space_group_name_H-M   'P 1'
#
loop_
_entity.id
_entity.type
_entity.pdbx_description
1 polymer ?
#
loop_
_entity_poly.entity_id
_entity_poly.type
_entity_poly.pdbx_seq_one_letter_code
_entity_poly.pdbx_strand_id
1 'polypeptide(L)'
;MRSVIHAWKRPTLRPRFPGRLRSAASFVLLTASLGACSSDDGGQASGAAGAGAQNAGGSSGSGQGGSVQGGSDHGGSGNSNPGGTGFGGESGGPQTGGAAGAATGGSENAGTGGALQSVPSGPSVVRVQGRQLLVRHRQPDGQLAMEIAWDLRGISYNPVPKGQNHDGQGRYFAQLADRDVPLMRAAGINTIKTYDPPEKSADGWGVLDKYYRAGIKVALTVLPAYDSDYVSAVNYFKDHPAVLMWIVGNEWNYNALYSNHSQAEVMARLQQASQTIHGLDPNHPVATDHGEVPSAQTLATVSDPDLWALNLYPYVSFGDRFSRWASLSNKPVFVGEYGADAWNRNTSSEDQPAQAHALELLTDEIRGQLSAPDASKVVVGGCPYAFSDEWWKSGDPNAHDTGGFDNGGVYPDGHATEEWWGIVDIDGNPRLAYDSLRSRYTQ
;
A
#
# COMPACT_ATOMS: atom_id res chain seq x y z
N MET A 1 -14.62 -10.16 4.79
CA MET A 1 -13.31 -9.47 4.87
C MET A 1 -13.13 -8.91 6.26
N ARG A 2 -12.35 -9.58 7.12
CA ARG A 2 -11.97 -9.03 8.43
C ARG A 2 -10.69 -8.22 8.19
N SER A 3 -10.85 -6.91 8.28
CA SER A 3 -9.79 -5.90 8.13
C SER A 3 -8.75 -5.98 9.25
N VAL A 4 -7.52 -5.57 8.89
CA VAL A 4 -6.32 -5.34 9.68
C VAL A 4 -6.61 -4.67 11.02
N ILE A 5 -6.49 -5.42 12.12
CA ILE A 5 -6.50 -4.88 13.50
C ILE A 5 -5.15 -5.09 14.21
N HIS A 6 -4.24 -5.93 13.70
CA HIS A 6 -3.09 -6.38 14.49
C HIS A 6 -1.75 -5.71 14.16
N ALA A 7 -1.50 -5.24 12.93
CA ALA A 7 -0.21 -4.61 12.57
C ALA A 7 -0.05 -3.15 13.06
N TRP A 8 -1.14 -2.43 13.36
CA TRP A 8 -1.08 -0.99 13.68
C TRP A 8 -1.24 -0.64 15.17
N LYS A 9 -1.18 -1.61 16.09
CA LYS A 9 -1.18 -1.30 17.53
C LYS A 9 0.16 -0.67 17.93
N ARG A 10 0.22 0.66 17.88
CA ARG A 10 1.33 1.44 18.46
C ARG A 10 1.54 1.02 19.93
N PRO A 11 2.79 0.78 20.39
CA PRO A 11 3.05 0.54 21.79
C PRO A 11 2.60 1.76 22.61
N THR A 12 1.73 1.54 23.59
CA THR A 12 1.39 2.59 24.56
C THR A 12 2.64 2.91 25.37
N LEU A 13 3.24 4.07 25.13
CA LEU A 13 4.30 4.63 25.97
C LEU A 13 3.70 4.91 27.37
N ARG A 14 3.92 3.99 28.32
CA ARG A 14 3.72 4.31 29.73
C ARG A 14 4.77 5.35 30.15
N PRO A 15 4.38 6.48 30.76
CA PRO A 15 5.36 7.42 31.29
C PRO A 15 6.14 6.75 32.44
N ARG A 16 7.46 6.63 32.29
CA ARG A 16 8.36 6.34 33.41
C ARG A 16 8.58 7.63 34.19
N PHE A 17 7.93 7.77 35.34
CA PHE A 17 8.34 8.76 36.34
C PHE A 17 9.48 8.20 37.20
N PRO A 18 10.51 9.01 37.54
CA PRO A 18 11.59 8.58 38.42
C PRO A 18 11.10 8.61 39.89
N GLY A 19 11.47 7.58 40.65
CA GLY A 19 10.93 7.35 42.00
C GLY A 19 11.54 8.20 43.12
N ARG A 20 10.88 8.17 44.30
CA ARG A 20 11.49 7.91 45.62
C ARG A 20 10.45 7.86 46.76
N LEU A 21 10.59 6.80 47.57
CA LEU A 21 10.50 6.68 49.04
C LEU A 21 9.14 6.75 49.81
N ARG A 22 8.87 5.59 50.46
CA ARG A 22 8.37 5.33 51.84
C ARG A 22 6.96 5.81 52.23
N SER A 23 6.07 4.85 52.55
CA SER A 23 5.72 4.42 53.92
C SER A 23 4.45 3.56 53.92
N ALA A 24 4.32 2.70 54.94
CA ALA A 24 3.27 1.72 55.16
C ALA A 24 1.91 2.31 55.56
N ALA A 25 0.81 1.64 55.20
CA ALA A 25 -0.39 1.46 56.03
C ALA A 25 -1.34 0.42 55.41
N SER A 26 -1.71 -0.58 56.20
CA SER A 26 -2.80 -1.52 55.98
C SER A 26 -4.17 -0.83 56.10
N PHE A 27 -5.20 -1.26 55.36
CA PHE A 27 -6.51 -1.72 55.90
C PHE A 27 -7.56 -2.02 54.79
N VAL A 28 -8.12 -3.22 54.87
CA VAL A 28 -9.57 -3.59 54.84
C VAL A 28 -10.43 -3.47 53.57
N LEU A 29 -11.00 -4.64 53.23
CA LEU A 29 -12.20 -4.89 52.41
C LEU A 29 -13.45 -4.20 53.00
N LEU A 30 -14.26 -3.58 52.14
CA LEU A 30 -15.71 -3.54 52.36
C LEU A 30 -16.46 -3.54 51.02
N THR A 31 -17.38 -4.49 50.89
CA THR A 31 -18.44 -4.57 49.89
C THR A 31 -19.52 -3.51 50.13
N ALA A 32 -20.07 -2.92 49.07
CA ALA A 32 -21.35 -2.23 49.13
C ALA A 32 -22.16 -2.42 47.83
N SER A 33 -23.30 -3.08 47.99
CA SER A 33 -24.46 -3.09 47.11
C SER A 33 -25.33 -1.87 47.37
N LEU A 34 -25.96 -1.29 46.34
CA LEU A 34 -27.14 -0.44 46.45
C LEU A 34 -28.11 -0.75 45.31
N GLY A 35 -29.35 -1.07 45.66
CA GLY A 35 -30.48 -1.21 44.76
C GLY A 35 -31.31 0.07 44.69
N ALA A 36 -32.31 0.04 43.80
CA ALA A 36 -33.48 0.93 43.85
C ALA A 36 -34.70 0.17 43.28
N CYS A 37 -35.78 0.15 44.08
CA CYS A 37 -37.12 -0.35 43.78
C CYS A 37 -37.97 0.71 43.06
N SER A 38 -38.87 0.29 42.13
CA SER A 38 -40.37 0.30 42.22
C SER A 38 -41.02 1.68 42.03
N SER A 39 -42.19 1.88 41.43
CA SER A 39 -43.29 1.06 40.85
C SER A 39 -44.24 2.02 40.06
N ASP A 40 -45.05 1.57 39.10
CA ASP A 40 -46.53 1.39 39.16
C ASP A 40 -47.12 2.01 37.83
N ASP A 41 -48.22 1.63 37.19
CA ASP A 41 -49.20 0.53 37.30
C ASP A 41 -50.13 0.49 36.05
N GLY A 42 -50.79 -0.67 35.81
CA GLY A 42 -52.12 -0.87 35.17
C GLY A 42 -52.34 -0.61 33.65
N GLY A 43 -53.08 -1.42 32.86
CA GLY A 43 -53.87 -2.64 33.08
C GLY A 43 -54.78 -2.98 31.88
N GLN A 44 -55.32 -4.20 31.91
CA GLN A 44 -56.51 -4.77 31.22
C GLN A 44 -56.41 -5.46 29.84
N ALA A 45 -57.35 -6.40 29.65
CA ALA A 45 -57.26 -7.68 28.97
C ALA A 45 -58.44 -7.97 28.02
N SER A 46 -58.27 -8.94 27.09
CA SER A 46 -59.25 -9.88 26.48
C SER A 46 -58.65 -10.41 25.16
N GLY A 47 -58.85 -11.63 24.63
CA GLY A 47 -59.53 -12.85 25.04
C GLY A 47 -59.42 -13.90 23.90
N ALA A 48 -59.22 -15.17 24.29
CA ALA A 48 -59.66 -16.44 23.69
C ALA A 48 -59.25 -16.96 22.27
N ALA A 49 -58.61 -18.15 22.33
CA ALA A 49 -58.96 -19.45 21.68
C ALA A 49 -58.41 -19.84 20.28
N GLY A 50 -57.82 -21.05 20.22
CA GLY A 50 -57.57 -21.83 19.00
C GLY A 50 -56.52 -22.92 19.20
N ALA A 51 -56.91 -24.19 19.12
CA ALA A 51 -56.22 -25.38 19.64
C ALA A 51 -55.29 -26.13 18.65
N GLY A 52 -54.49 -27.06 19.20
CA GLY A 52 -53.80 -28.18 18.50
C GLY A 52 -52.29 -28.21 18.78
N ALA A 53 -51.75 -28.85 19.83
CA ALA A 53 -51.60 -30.30 20.04
C ALA A 53 -51.17 -31.01 18.76
N GLN A 54 -50.10 -31.80 18.64
CA GLN A 54 -49.32 -32.68 19.52
C GLN A 54 -48.31 -33.39 18.55
N ASN A 55 -47.21 -34.05 18.88
CA ASN A 55 -46.41 -34.32 20.08
C ASN A 55 -45.11 -34.99 19.60
N ALA A 56 -44.07 -34.93 20.45
CA ALA A 56 -43.08 -35.94 20.85
C ALA A 56 -42.61 -37.04 19.86
N GLY A 57 -41.36 -37.51 19.91
CA GLY A 57 -40.31 -37.45 20.92
C GLY A 57 -39.12 -38.27 20.39
N GLY A 58 -37.88 -37.97 20.77
CA GLY A 58 -37.19 -38.63 21.91
C GLY A 58 -36.74 -40.05 21.53
N SER A 59 -35.55 -40.57 21.80
CA SER A 59 -34.38 -40.22 22.60
C SER A 59 -33.45 -41.45 22.51
N SER A 60 -32.15 -41.23 22.76
CA SER A 60 -31.15 -42.18 23.32
C SER A 60 -30.65 -43.36 22.49
N GLY A 61 -29.34 -43.61 22.59
CA GLY A 61 -28.76 -44.93 22.32
C GLY A 61 -27.28 -44.94 21.96
N SER A 62 -26.44 -45.15 22.97
CA SER A 62 -24.98 -45.39 22.96
C SER A 62 -24.49 -46.60 22.14
N GLY A 63 -23.20 -46.60 21.75
CA GLY A 63 -22.36 -47.81 21.89
C GLY A 63 -21.41 -48.20 20.75
N GLN A 64 -20.11 -48.09 21.05
CA GLN A 64 -19.01 -49.03 20.73
C GLN A 64 -18.54 -49.29 19.29
N GLY A 65 -17.26 -48.94 19.03
CA GLY A 65 -16.16 -49.93 18.98
C GLY A 65 -15.85 -50.59 17.63
N GLY A 66 -14.56 -50.61 17.25
CA GLY A 66 -14.05 -51.59 16.28
C GLY A 66 -12.88 -51.12 15.41
N SER A 67 -11.67 -51.26 15.93
CA SER A 67 -10.40 -51.31 15.20
C SER A 67 -10.28 -52.57 14.32
N VAL A 68 -9.67 -52.49 13.12
CA VAL A 68 -8.95 -53.62 12.49
C VAL A 68 -7.72 -53.11 11.72
N GLN A 69 -6.59 -53.76 12.00
CA GLN A 69 -5.27 -53.70 11.37
C GLN A 69 -5.17 -54.53 10.08
N GLY A 70 -4.12 -54.26 9.30
CA GLY A 70 -3.42 -55.23 8.45
C GLY A 70 -3.60 -54.94 6.97
N GLY A 71 -2.60 -55.00 6.10
CA GLY A 71 -1.19 -55.36 6.16
C GLY A 71 -0.66 -55.13 4.73
N SER A 72 0.52 -54.52 4.59
CA SER A 72 1.74 -55.17 4.09
C SER A 72 1.75 -55.56 2.60
N ASP A 73 2.68 -54.88 1.90
CA ASP A 73 3.73 -55.44 1.05
C ASP A 73 3.74 -55.20 -0.47
N HIS A 74 4.91 -54.65 -0.87
CA HIS A 74 5.75 -54.95 -2.05
C HIS A 74 5.16 -54.63 -3.44
N GLY A 75 5.87 -53.97 -4.36
CA GLY A 75 7.25 -53.51 -4.45
C GLY A 75 7.59 -53.21 -5.93
N GLY A 76 8.70 -52.52 -6.19
CA GLY A 76 9.44 -52.66 -7.46
C GLY A 76 9.51 -51.45 -8.41
N SER A 77 10.60 -50.70 -8.28
CA SER A 77 11.52 -50.17 -9.31
C SER A 77 11.16 -50.21 -10.80
N GLY A 78 11.45 -49.10 -11.50
CA GLY A 78 11.60 -49.06 -12.96
C GLY A 78 12.21 -47.75 -13.47
N ASN A 79 13.54 -47.62 -13.37
CA ASN A 79 14.35 -46.64 -14.07
C ASN A 79 14.54 -47.10 -15.53
N SER A 80 14.43 -46.21 -16.53
CA SER A 80 15.20 -46.31 -17.78
C SER A 80 14.97 -45.10 -18.71
N ASN A 81 16.02 -44.30 -18.83
CA ASN A 81 16.40 -43.59 -20.04
C ASN A 81 17.24 -44.55 -20.91
N PRO A 82 17.24 -44.43 -22.25
CA PRO A 82 18.53 -44.44 -22.94
C PRO A 82 18.64 -43.53 -24.18
N GLY A 83 19.80 -42.85 -24.29
CA GLY A 83 20.63 -42.55 -25.49
C GLY A 83 20.01 -41.82 -26.70
N GLY A 84 20.68 -40.93 -27.44
CA GLY A 84 22.12 -40.68 -27.65
C GLY A 84 22.41 -40.53 -29.16
N THR A 85 23.50 -39.82 -29.51
CA THR A 85 24.07 -39.46 -30.84
C THR A 85 23.56 -38.13 -31.45
N GLY A 86 24.35 -37.19 -31.98
CA GLY A 86 25.80 -37.06 -32.22
C GLY A 86 26.08 -36.21 -33.49
N PHE A 87 27.20 -35.47 -33.51
CA PHE A 87 27.83 -34.68 -34.62
C PHE A 87 27.24 -33.28 -34.92
N GLY A 88 27.97 -32.18 -35.17
CA GLY A 88 29.38 -31.85 -35.46
C GLY A 88 29.34 -30.60 -36.39
N GLY A 89 29.93 -29.44 -36.04
CA GLY A 89 31.18 -28.98 -36.66
C GLY A 89 31.03 -27.79 -37.64
N GLU A 90 31.53 -26.63 -37.21
CA GLU A 90 32.30 -25.58 -37.94
C GLU A 90 31.82 -24.82 -39.21
N SER A 91 32.05 -23.49 -39.11
CA SER A 91 32.68 -22.59 -40.10
C SER A 91 31.84 -21.81 -41.14
N GLY A 92 32.17 -20.51 -41.25
CA GLY A 92 32.20 -19.79 -42.52
C GLY A 92 31.22 -18.63 -42.69
N GLY A 93 31.71 -17.38 -42.52
CA GLY A 93 31.10 -16.20 -43.15
C GLY A 93 31.22 -16.23 -44.69
N PRO A 94 30.64 -15.26 -45.41
CA PRO A 94 31.28 -13.94 -45.48
C PRO A 94 30.34 -12.72 -45.46
N GLN A 95 30.96 -11.57 -45.24
CA GLN A 95 30.43 -10.21 -45.32
C GLN A 95 29.99 -9.79 -46.74
N THR A 96 28.92 -9.00 -46.80
CA THR A 96 28.73 -7.77 -47.62
C THR A 96 27.55 -7.02 -46.97
N GLY A 97 27.61 -5.78 -46.49
CA GLY A 97 27.97 -4.54 -47.19
C GLY A 97 26.69 -3.73 -47.44
N GLY A 98 26.43 -2.67 -46.66
CA GLY A 98 25.29 -1.77 -46.88
C GLY A 98 25.09 -0.76 -45.74
N ALA A 99 25.22 0.52 -46.05
CA ALA A 99 25.46 1.62 -45.12
C ALA A 99 24.22 2.45 -44.75
N ALA A 100 24.44 3.31 -43.74
CA ALA A 100 23.84 4.62 -43.48
C ALA A 100 22.58 4.70 -42.60
N GLY A 101 22.72 5.47 -41.52
CA GLY A 101 21.64 5.91 -40.62
C GLY A 101 22.18 6.45 -39.30
N ALA A 102 22.92 7.56 -39.35
CA ALA A 102 23.46 8.24 -38.17
C ALA A 102 22.33 8.82 -37.30
N ALA A 103 22.28 8.41 -36.03
CA ALA A 103 21.64 9.17 -34.96
C ALA A 103 22.69 9.33 -33.85
N THR A 104 23.01 10.58 -33.56
CA THR A 104 24.04 11.04 -32.62
C THR A 104 23.70 10.60 -31.19
N GLY A 105 24.32 9.51 -30.74
CA GLY A 105 24.37 9.13 -29.33
C GLY A 105 25.39 10.00 -28.59
N GLY A 106 24.90 10.88 -27.71
CA GLY A 106 25.72 11.53 -26.70
C GLY A 106 26.20 10.49 -25.69
N SER A 107 27.46 10.11 -25.78
CA SER A 107 28.17 9.40 -24.72
C SER A 107 28.38 10.39 -23.57
N GLU A 108 27.65 10.23 -22.47
CA GLU A 108 28.01 10.89 -21.22
C GLU A 108 29.14 10.15 -20.53
N ASN A 109 30.13 10.94 -20.18
CA ASN A 109 31.47 10.61 -19.76
C ASN A 109 31.43 10.18 -18.29
N ALA A 110 31.88 8.96 -17.99
CA ALA A 110 32.17 8.55 -16.62
C ALA A 110 33.46 9.25 -16.15
N GLY A 111 33.34 10.38 -15.45
CA GLY A 111 34.49 11.09 -14.88
C GLY A 111 34.15 12.32 -14.04
N THR A 112 34.58 12.25 -12.77
CA THR A 112 34.84 13.36 -11.82
C THR A 112 33.65 14.09 -11.18
N GLY A 113 33.43 13.81 -9.88
CA GLY A 113 32.92 14.70 -8.82
C GLY A 113 32.07 15.91 -9.21
N GLY A 114 30.99 15.72 -9.96
CA GLY A 114 30.01 16.77 -10.22
C GLY A 114 29.30 17.16 -8.93
N ALA A 115 29.25 18.46 -8.63
CA ALA A 115 28.43 18.97 -7.53
C ALA A 115 27.00 18.45 -7.69
N LEU A 116 26.42 17.87 -6.63
CA LEU A 116 25.02 17.43 -6.64
C LEU A 116 24.14 18.60 -7.09
N GLN A 117 23.18 18.32 -7.98
CA GLN A 117 22.20 19.28 -8.44
C GLN A 117 21.57 20.00 -7.23
N SER A 118 21.61 21.33 -7.25
CA SER A 118 21.01 22.14 -6.19
C SER A 118 19.49 21.94 -6.17
N VAL A 119 18.92 21.81 -4.97
CA VAL A 119 17.47 21.77 -4.79
C VAL A 119 16.97 23.22 -4.63
N PRO A 120 16.05 23.68 -5.48
CA PRO A 120 15.58 25.06 -5.43
C PRO A 120 14.64 25.28 -4.25
N SER A 121 14.57 26.51 -3.74
CA SER A 121 13.56 26.90 -2.76
C SER A 121 12.18 27.01 -3.42
N GLY A 122 11.14 26.58 -2.70
CA GLY A 122 9.74 26.74 -3.08
C GLY A 122 9.15 25.52 -3.80
N PRO A 123 7.82 25.44 -3.88
CA PRO A 123 7.14 24.23 -4.34
C PRO A 123 7.13 24.10 -5.87
N SER A 124 7.00 22.86 -6.34
CA SER A 124 6.38 22.63 -7.65
C SER A 124 4.91 23.03 -7.56
N VAL A 125 4.26 23.36 -8.67
CA VAL A 125 2.81 23.62 -8.67
C VAL A 125 2.11 22.44 -9.32
N VAL A 126 1.10 21.91 -8.63
CA VAL A 126 0.33 20.75 -9.06
C VAL A 126 -1.16 21.08 -8.94
N ARG A 127 -1.93 20.74 -9.97
CA ARG A 127 -3.37 20.96 -9.99
C ARG A 127 -4.10 19.84 -10.71
N VAL A 128 -5.37 19.66 -10.38
CA VAL A 128 -6.27 18.78 -11.15
C VAL A 128 -6.99 19.59 -12.21
N GLN A 129 -7.06 19.08 -13.44
CA GLN A 129 -7.91 19.60 -14.50
C GLN A 129 -8.64 18.47 -15.20
N GLY A 130 -9.98 18.46 -15.10
CA GLY A 130 -10.76 17.30 -15.51
C GLY A 130 -10.24 16.05 -14.79
N ARG A 131 -9.79 15.06 -15.56
CA ARG A 131 -9.21 13.80 -15.05
C ARG A 131 -7.69 13.74 -15.14
N GLN A 132 -7.02 14.85 -15.39
CA GLN A 132 -5.56 14.92 -15.45
C GLN A 132 -4.98 15.57 -14.20
N LEU A 133 -3.86 15.03 -13.74
CA LEU A 133 -2.98 15.66 -12.77
C LEU A 133 -1.93 16.46 -13.54
N LEU A 134 -1.94 17.78 -13.40
CA LEU A 134 -1.05 18.67 -14.15
C LEU A 134 0.05 19.21 -13.24
N VAL A 135 1.28 19.17 -13.72
CA VAL A 135 2.48 19.49 -12.93
C VAL A 135 3.32 20.54 -13.64
N ARG A 136 3.64 21.60 -12.91
CA ARG A 136 4.72 22.54 -13.25
C ARG A 136 5.88 22.28 -12.29
N HIS A 137 6.86 21.52 -12.76
CA HIS A 137 8.03 21.15 -11.97
C HIS A 137 8.90 22.39 -11.70
N ARG A 138 9.31 22.59 -10.45
CA ARG A 138 10.29 23.63 -10.11
C ARG A 138 11.69 23.18 -10.51
N GLN A 139 12.30 23.89 -11.43
CA GLN A 139 13.63 23.64 -11.95
C GLN A 139 14.73 24.14 -10.99
N PRO A 140 15.98 23.64 -11.09
CA PRO A 140 17.08 24.03 -10.22
C PRO A 140 17.41 25.52 -10.24
N ASP A 141 17.09 26.22 -11.33
CA ASP A 141 17.23 27.68 -11.47
C ASP A 141 16.11 28.46 -10.76
N GLY A 142 15.19 27.76 -10.08
CA GLY A 142 14.06 28.32 -9.37
C GLY A 142 12.85 28.65 -10.26
N GLN A 143 12.89 28.42 -11.57
CA GLN A 143 11.76 28.66 -12.46
C GLN A 143 10.78 27.48 -12.46
N LEU A 144 9.51 27.76 -12.73
CA LEU A 144 8.51 26.70 -12.97
C LEU A 144 8.55 26.31 -14.44
N ALA A 145 8.75 25.01 -14.70
CA ALA A 145 8.68 24.45 -16.03
C ALA A 145 7.30 24.64 -16.68
N MET A 146 7.24 24.34 -17.99
CA MET A 146 5.98 24.17 -18.69
C MET A 146 5.13 23.10 -17.98
N GLU A 147 3.83 23.34 -17.97
CA GLU A 147 2.88 22.40 -17.40
C GLU A 147 2.78 21.14 -18.26
N ILE A 148 2.85 19.99 -17.61
CA ILE A 148 2.68 18.68 -18.24
C ILE A 148 1.60 17.88 -17.53
N ALA A 149 0.91 17.01 -18.26
CA ALA A 149 0.09 15.98 -17.64
C ALA A 149 1.02 14.91 -17.03
N TRP A 150 0.89 14.70 -15.73
CA TRP A 150 1.75 13.80 -14.98
C TRP A 150 1.33 12.36 -15.20
N ASP A 151 2.19 11.63 -15.89
CA ASP A 151 2.14 10.18 -15.96
C ASP A 151 2.74 9.59 -14.68
N LEU A 152 1.89 9.16 -13.74
CA LEU A 152 2.30 8.65 -12.44
C LEU A 152 2.80 7.20 -12.57
N ARG A 153 4.13 7.04 -12.54
CA ARG A 153 4.86 5.77 -12.44
C ARG A 153 5.26 5.55 -11.00
N GLY A 154 4.33 4.98 -10.24
CA GLY A 154 4.32 5.00 -8.79
C GLY A 154 4.98 3.78 -8.15
N ILE A 155 5.21 3.87 -6.84
CA ILE A 155 5.46 2.73 -5.96
C ILE A 155 5.01 3.08 -4.54
N SER A 156 4.41 2.13 -3.83
CA SER A 156 4.07 2.28 -2.43
C SER A 156 5.30 2.00 -1.56
N TYR A 157 5.60 2.92 -0.64
CA TYR A 157 6.87 2.90 0.09
C TYR A 157 6.70 3.22 1.57
N ASN A 158 7.06 2.24 2.40
CA ASN A 158 7.12 2.32 3.84
C ASN A 158 8.42 1.66 4.36
N PRO A 159 9.56 2.36 4.29
CA PRO A 159 10.84 1.76 4.64
C PRO A 159 10.89 1.38 6.12
N VAL A 160 11.14 0.10 6.41
CA VAL A 160 11.45 -0.40 7.76
C VAL A 160 12.65 -1.36 7.64
N PRO A 161 13.79 -1.07 8.29
CA PRO A 161 14.95 -1.95 8.24
C PRO A 161 14.68 -3.30 8.88
N LYS A 162 15.41 -4.32 8.41
CA LYS A 162 15.48 -5.64 9.04
C LYS A 162 15.71 -5.54 10.55
N GLY A 163 14.96 -6.32 11.33
CA GLY A 163 15.03 -6.33 12.79
C GLY A 163 14.34 -5.16 13.48
N GLN A 164 13.71 -4.24 12.74
CA GLN A 164 12.99 -3.09 13.31
C GLN A 164 11.48 -3.24 13.15
N ASN A 165 10.74 -2.63 14.07
CA ASN A 165 9.31 -2.40 13.90
C ASN A 165 9.06 -1.00 13.32
N HIS A 166 7.92 -0.84 12.65
CA HIS A 166 7.45 0.45 12.18
C HIS A 166 7.37 1.46 13.33
N ASP A 167 7.95 2.65 13.13
CA ASP A 167 8.11 3.63 14.21
C ASP A 167 7.02 4.71 14.25
N GLY A 168 6.25 4.87 13.17
CA GLY A 168 5.24 5.91 13.01
C GLY A 168 5.77 7.34 13.14
N GLN A 169 7.09 7.53 12.94
CA GLN A 169 7.79 8.81 12.98
C GLN A 169 8.52 9.10 11.66
N GLY A 170 8.63 8.12 10.75
CA GLY A 170 9.23 8.29 9.44
C GLY A 170 10.75 8.46 9.47
N ARG A 171 11.44 7.94 10.51
CA ARG A 171 12.90 8.06 10.63
C ARG A 171 13.66 7.16 9.67
N TYR A 172 13.05 6.02 9.31
CA TYR A 172 13.70 5.02 8.46
C TYR A 172 13.80 5.44 7.00
N PHE A 173 13.01 6.44 6.56
CA PHE A 173 13.20 7.05 5.24
C PHE A 173 14.63 7.55 5.05
N ALA A 174 15.19 8.25 6.03
CA ALA A 174 16.56 8.76 5.95
C ALA A 174 17.61 7.66 5.94
N GLN A 175 17.36 6.58 6.68
CA GLN A 175 18.29 5.44 6.80
C GLN A 175 18.39 4.63 5.50
N LEU A 176 17.28 4.48 4.78
CA LEU A 176 17.22 3.62 3.59
C LEU A 176 17.28 4.38 2.25
N ALA A 177 17.10 5.70 2.24
CA ALA A 177 17.07 6.48 1.01
C ALA A 177 18.31 6.33 0.11
N ASP A 178 19.52 6.19 0.68
CA ASP A 178 20.75 6.05 -0.13
C ASP A 178 20.83 4.71 -0.87
N ARG A 179 20.16 3.68 -0.34
CA ARG A 179 20.00 2.38 -1.01
C ARG A 179 18.84 2.42 -2.00
N ASP A 180 17.70 2.95 -1.57
CA ASP A 180 16.42 2.76 -2.25
C ASP A 180 16.21 3.74 -3.41
N VAL A 181 16.62 5.00 -3.26
CA VAL A 181 16.40 6.03 -4.30
C VAL A 181 17.10 5.68 -5.63
N PRO A 182 18.37 5.21 -5.65
CA PRO A 182 19.01 4.77 -6.89
C PRO A 182 18.26 3.63 -7.58
N LEU A 183 17.74 2.66 -6.82
CA LEU A 183 16.96 1.53 -7.35
C LEU A 183 15.63 2.01 -7.92
N MET A 184 14.93 2.92 -7.23
CA MET A 184 13.69 3.51 -7.74
C MET A 184 13.92 4.23 -9.07
N ARG A 185 14.97 5.07 -9.13
CA ARG A 185 15.34 5.78 -10.36
C ARG A 185 15.66 4.81 -11.51
N ALA A 186 16.41 3.75 -11.24
CA ALA A 186 16.76 2.74 -12.24
C ALA A 186 15.54 1.96 -12.77
N ALA A 187 14.49 1.82 -11.96
CA ALA A 187 13.21 1.24 -12.36
C ALA A 187 12.30 2.19 -13.15
N GLY A 188 12.69 3.46 -13.35
CA GLY A 188 11.83 4.46 -13.99
C GLY A 188 10.68 4.96 -13.11
N ILE A 189 10.72 4.67 -11.81
CA ILE A 189 9.76 5.20 -10.84
C ILE A 189 9.96 6.72 -10.76
N ASN A 190 8.87 7.47 -10.91
CA ASN A 190 8.87 8.93 -10.79
C ASN A 190 7.99 9.43 -9.64
N THR A 191 7.25 8.56 -8.98
CA THR A 191 6.36 8.92 -7.87
C THR A 191 6.44 7.88 -6.77
N ILE A 192 6.48 8.31 -5.51
CA ILE A 192 6.30 7.43 -4.36
C ILE A 192 5.03 7.81 -3.60
N LYS A 193 4.25 6.82 -3.17
CA LYS A 193 3.17 6.95 -2.18
C LYS A 193 3.74 6.54 -0.82
N THR A 194 3.72 7.43 0.17
CA THR A 194 4.19 7.09 1.52
C THR A 194 3.04 6.66 2.44
N TYR A 195 3.34 5.98 3.55
CA TYR A 195 2.36 5.63 4.59
C TYR A 195 2.43 6.57 5.78
N ASP A 196 3.61 7.10 6.08
CA ASP A 196 3.83 8.22 6.99
C ASP A 196 4.63 9.29 6.26
N PRO A 197 4.59 10.56 6.70
CA PRO A 197 5.55 11.54 6.21
C PRO A 197 6.96 11.17 6.75
N PRO A 198 8.04 11.48 6.01
CA PRO A 198 9.38 11.48 6.60
C PRO A 198 9.42 12.32 7.88
N GLU A 199 10.36 12.01 8.76
CA GLU A 199 10.50 12.76 10.01
C GLU A 199 10.59 14.28 9.74
N LYS A 200 9.90 15.10 10.53
CA LYS A 200 9.93 16.57 10.42
C LYS A 200 11.25 17.13 10.98
N SER A 201 12.35 16.76 10.33
CA SER A 201 13.74 17.05 10.71
C SER A 201 14.56 17.39 9.46
N ALA A 202 15.78 17.89 9.66
CA ALA A 202 16.70 18.16 8.56
C ALA A 202 17.00 16.90 7.72
N ASP A 203 17.03 15.73 8.36
CA ASP A 203 17.24 14.46 7.66
C ASP A 203 16.03 14.09 6.81
N GLY A 204 14.80 14.25 7.32
CA GLY A 204 13.59 14.01 6.53
C GLY A 204 13.40 15.03 5.40
N TRP A 205 13.79 16.29 5.60
CA TRP A 205 13.89 17.26 4.50
C TRP A 205 14.93 16.80 3.46
N GLY A 206 16.11 16.36 3.92
CA GLY A 206 17.17 15.82 3.08
C GLY A 206 16.78 14.56 2.28
N VAL A 207 15.80 13.79 2.77
CA VAL A 207 15.20 12.69 2.00
C VAL A 207 14.44 13.21 0.79
N LEU A 208 13.61 14.25 0.96
CA LEU A 208 12.89 14.84 -0.17
C LEU A 208 13.84 15.49 -1.19
N ASP A 209 14.96 16.05 -0.73
CA ASP A 209 16.04 16.52 -1.62
C ASP A 209 16.57 15.37 -2.51
N LYS A 210 16.77 14.17 -1.94
CA LYS A 210 17.22 12.98 -2.68
C LYS A 210 16.19 12.57 -3.73
N TYR A 211 14.89 12.56 -3.38
CA TYR A 211 13.82 12.30 -4.34
C TYR A 211 13.80 13.32 -5.48
N TYR A 212 13.91 14.62 -5.16
CA TYR A 212 13.95 15.68 -6.16
C TYR A 212 15.09 15.46 -7.17
N ARG A 213 16.31 15.24 -6.67
CA ARG A 213 17.50 14.99 -7.53
C ARG A 213 17.37 13.72 -8.36
N ALA A 214 16.59 12.75 -7.90
CA ALA A 214 16.29 11.52 -8.64
C ALA A 214 15.16 11.68 -9.67
N GLY A 215 14.49 12.85 -9.73
CA GLY A 215 13.30 13.06 -10.56
C GLY A 215 12.04 12.40 -10.00
N ILE A 216 12.03 12.08 -8.71
CA ILE A 216 10.93 11.44 -8.00
C ILE A 216 10.12 12.50 -7.26
N LYS A 217 8.80 12.48 -7.46
CA LYS A 217 7.85 13.25 -6.66
C LYS A 217 7.18 12.40 -5.59
N VAL A 218 6.64 13.04 -4.57
CA VAL A 218 6.12 12.37 -3.37
C VAL A 218 4.64 12.68 -3.18
N ALA A 219 3.81 11.65 -3.19
CA ALA A 219 2.45 11.69 -2.65
C ALA A 219 2.53 11.38 -1.14
N LEU A 220 2.49 12.43 -0.32
CA LEU A 220 2.78 12.35 1.11
C LEU A 220 1.50 12.05 1.90
N THR A 221 1.43 10.88 2.54
CA THR A 221 0.38 10.61 3.52
C THR A 221 0.64 11.39 4.80
N VAL A 222 -0.26 12.32 5.11
CA VAL A 222 -0.15 13.23 6.28
C VAL A 222 -1.16 12.93 7.38
N LEU A 223 -2.21 12.16 7.06
CA LEU A 223 -3.19 11.66 8.03
C LEU A 223 -3.27 10.12 8.00
N PRO A 224 -2.21 9.40 8.43
CA PRO A 224 -2.21 7.93 8.46
C PRO A 224 -3.13 7.33 9.53
N ALA A 225 -3.35 8.05 10.62
CA ALA A 225 -4.25 7.68 11.72
C ALA A 225 -5.13 8.88 12.11
N TYR A 226 -6.27 8.62 12.77
CA TYR A 226 -7.29 9.63 13.08
C TYR A 226 -6.72 10.89 13.78
N ASP A 227 -5.85 10.67 14.76
CA ASP A 227 -5.21 11.71 15.59
C ASP A 227 -3.91 12.28 15.02
N SER A 228 -3.56 11.94 13.77
CA SER A 228 -2.29 12.41 13.20
C SER A 228 -2.28 13.93 13.01
N ASP A 229 -1.14 14.54 13.33
CA ASP A 229 -0.90 15.97 13.17
C ASP A 229 -0.48 16.31 11.72
N TYR A 230 -1.47 16.29 10.84
CA TYR A 230 -1.30 16.60 9.42
C TYR A 230 -0.94 18.08 9.17
N VAL A 231 -1.40 19.01 10.02
CA VAL A 231 -1.15 20.44 9.87
C VAL A 231 0.34 20.74 9.98
N SER A 232 1.01 20.19 10.99
CA SER A 232 2.46 20.39 11.12
C SER A 232 3.24 19.71 10.00
N ALA A 233 2.79 18.55 9.50
CA ALA A 233 3.44 17.87 8.38
C ALA A 233 3.33 18.69 7.08
N VAL A 234 2.15 19.19 6.75
CA VAL A 234 1.94 20.04 5.57
C VAL A 234 2.75 21.32 5.68
N ASN A 235 2.68 22.04 6.80
CA ASN A 235 3.47 23.27 6.96
C ASN A 235 4.98 23.04 6.89
N TYR A 236 5.45 21.86 7.31
CA TYR A 236 6.87 21.52 7.23
C TYR A 236 7.29 21.24 5.79
N PHE A 237 6.52 20.49 5.01
CA PHE A 237 6.97 19.98 3.70
C PHE A 237 6.42 20.73 2.48
N LYS A 238 5.39 21.58 2.61
CA LYS A 238 4.67 22.16 1.47
C LYS A 238 5.51 22.94 0.48
N ASP A 239 6.61 23.54 0.91
CA ASP A 239 7.48 24.32 0.04
C ASP A 239 8.58 23.48 -0.62
N HIS A 240 8.60 22.17 -0.41
CA HIS A 240 9.60 21.30 -1.01
C HIS A 240 9.21 20.93 -2.47
N PRO A 241 10.09 21.11 -3.47
CA PRO A 241 9.74 20.91 -4.88
C PRO A 241 9.43 19.45 -5.28
N ALA A 242 9.83 18.48 -4.46
CA ALA A 242 9.48 17.07 -4.62
C ALA A 242 8.01 16.74 -4.28
N VAL A 243 7.28 17.57 -3.54
CA VAL A 243 5.89 17.26 -3.22
C VAL A 243 5.06 17.21 -4.51
N LEU A 244 4.22 16.17 -4.62
CA LEU A 244 3.24 16.00 -5.70
C LEU A 244 1.85 16.34 -5.21
N MET A 245 1.46 15.75 -4.07
CA MET A 245 0.13 15.83 -3.50
C MET A 245 0.16 15.40 -2.03
N TRP A 246 -0.90 15.71 -1.31
CA TRP A 246 -1.16 15.24 0.05
C TRP A 246 -2.13 14.07 0.02
N ILE A 247 -1.91 13.04 0.83
CA ILE A 247 -2.87 11.94 1.02
C ILE A 247 -3.44 12.04 2.44
N VAL A 248 -4.77 12.03 2.53
CA VAL A 248 -5.51 11.90 3.80
C VAL A 248 -6.17 10.53 3.92
N GLY A 249 -5.70 9.77 4.90
CA GLY A 249 -6.11 8.38 5.15
C GLY A 249 -5.47 7.34 4.22
N ASN A 250 -5.58 6.08 4.61
CA ASN A 250 -5.27 4.88 3.82
C ASN A 250 -6.28 3.80 4.20
N GLU A 251 -7.01 3.24 3.24
CA GLU A 251 -8.07 2.24 3.48
C GLU A 251 -9.00 2.53 4.66
N TRP A 252 -9.36 3.80 4.85
CA TRP A 252 -10.10 4.24 6.02
C TRP A 252 -11.49 3.60 6.14
N ASN A 253 -12.01 3.03 5.05
CA ASN A 253 -13.23 2.24 5.01
C ASN A 253 -13.11 0.89 5.73
N TYR A 254 -11.90 0.38 5.90
CA TYR A 254 -11.63 -0.89 6.56
C TYR A 254 -11.12 -0.73 7.98
N ASN A 255 -10.37 0.33 8.28
CA ASN A 255 -9.65 0.46 9.54
C ASN A 255 -10.15 1.58 10.46
N ALA A 256 -11.12 2.41 10.01
CA ALA A 256 -11.59 3.60 10.74
C ALA A 256 -10.43 4.51 11.24
N LEU A 257 -9.35 4.56 10.45
CA LEU A 257 -8.04 5.15 10.73
C LEU A 257 -7.42 4.75 12.07
N TYR A 258 -7.53 3.45 12.36
CA TYR A 258 -6.91 2.77 13.51
C TYR A 258 -7.36 3.33 14.87
N SER A 259 -8.65 3.67 14.95
CA SER A 259 -9.30 4.27 16.11
C SER A 259 -10.65 3.60 16.41
N ASN A 260 -11.34 4.03 17.47
CA ASN A 260 -12.69 3.56 17.80
C ASN A 260 -13.81 4.47 17.25
N HIS A 261 -13.50 5.33 16.28
CA HIS A 261 -14.47 6.23 15.67
C HIS A 261 -15.39 5.51 14.69
N SER A 262 -16.61 6.02 14.54
CA SER A 262 -17.54 5.58 13.52
C SER A 262 -17.09 6.02 12.12
N GLN A 263 -17.59 5.35 11.08
CA GLN A 263 -17.31 5.74 9.69
C GLN A 263 -17.75 7.18 9.39
N ALA A 264 -18.82 7.67 10.02
CA ALA A 264 -19.28 9.05 9.83
C ALA A 264 -18.27 10.06 10.40
N GLU A 265 -17.71 9.80 11.57
CA GLU A 265 -16.67 10.65 12.17
C GLU A 265 -15.37 10.62 11.34
N VAL A 266 -14.98 9.45 10.84
CA VAL A 266 -13.80 9.31 9.95
C VAL A 266 -13.99 10.09 8.65
N MET A 267 -15.15 9.98 8.00
CA MET A 267 -15.45 10.77 6.79
C MET A 267 -15.45 12.27 7.08
N ALA A 268 -16.02 12.71 8.21
CA ALA A 268 -15.98 14.12 8.62
C ALA A 268 -14.54 14.60 8.87
N ARG A 269 -13.69 13.76 9.46
CA ARG A 269 -12.27 14.04 9.71
C ARG A 269 -11.49 14.21 8.41
N LEU A 270 -11.74 13.35 7.42
CA LEU A 270 -11.11 13.43 6.09
C LEU A 270 -11.51 14.70 5.34
N GLN A 271 -12.80 15.06 5.39
CA GLN A 271 -13.31 16.31 4.81
C GLN A 271 -12.64 17.52 5.47
N GLN A 272 -12.63 17.58 6.81
CA GLN A 272 -12.00 18.67 7.57
C GLN A 272 -10.51 18.79 7.24
N ALA A 273 -9.78 17.67 7.18
CA ALA A 273 -8.36 17.67 6.85
C ALA A 273 -8.13 18.21 5.44
N SER A 274 -8.93 17.79 4.46
CA SER A 274 -8.81 18.26 3.07
C SER A 274 -9.00 19.78 2.97
N GLN A 275 -10.07 20.33 3.55
CA GLN A 275 -10.32 21.78 3.58
C GLN A 275 -9.19 22.55 4.23
N THR A 276 -8.69 22.03 5.36
CA THR A 276 -7.61 22.67 6.10
C THR A 276 -6.33 22.69 5.27
N ILE A 277 -6.00 21.59 4.60
CA ILE A 277 -4.80 21.49 3.76
C ILE A 277 -4.88 22.43 2.56
N HIS A 278 -6.04 22.52 1.88
CA HIS A 278 -6.23 23.50 0.80
C HIS A 278 -6.00 24.94 1.24
N GLY A 279 -6.36 25.29 2.48
CA GLY A 279 -6.08 26.60 3.06
C GLY A 279 -4.60 26.83 3.42
N LEU A 280 -3.87 25.77 3.77
CA LEU A 280 -2.45 25.83 4.14
C LEU A 280 -1.51 25.81 2.94
N ASP A 281 -1.90 25.10 1.89
CA ASP A 281 -1.10 24.85 0.68
C ASP A 281 -1.98 24.84 -0.58
N PRO A 282 -2.05 25.96 -1.31
CA PRO A 282 -2.79 26.05 -2.56
C PRO A 282 -2.03 25.47 -3.77
N ASN A 283 -0.79 25.00 -3.60
CA ASN A 283 0.07 24.55 -4.70
C ASN A 283 0.01 23.05 -4.95
N HIS A 284 -0.62 22.26 -4.07
CA HIS A 284 -0.71 20.81 -4.20
C HIS A 284 -2.13 20.31 -3.93
N PRO A 285 -2.63 19.33 -4.72
CA PRO A 285 -3.93 18.74 -4.49
C PRO A 285 -3.91 17.78 -3.29
N VAL A 286 -5.12 17.48 -2.79
CA VAL A 286 -5.36 16.51 -1.73
C VAL A 286 -6.04 15.27 -2.32
N ALA A 287 -5.48 14.09 -2.06
CA ALA A 287 -6.07 12.81 -2.34
C ALA A 287 -6.60 12.16 -1.05
N THR A 288 -7.61 11.30 -1.17
CA THR A 288 -7.94 10.32 -0.12
C THR A 288 -7.83 8.91 -0.66
N ASP A 289 -7.41 7.97 0.18
CA ASP A 289 -7.16 6.59 -0.19
C ASP A 289 -8.23 5.66 0.42
N HIS A 290 -8.85 4.86 -0.44
CA HIS A 290 -9.98 4.00 -0.10
C HIS A 290 -9.78 2.59 -0.67
N GLY A 291 -10.13 1.57 0.10
CA GLY A 291 -10.14 0.20 -0.38
C GLY A 291 -11.36 -0.05 -1.28
N GLU A 292 -11.14 -0.51 -2.50
CA GLU A 292 -12.16 -0.68 -3.55
C GLU A 292 -12.86 0.61 -4.01
N VAL A 293 -13.63 0.52 -5.11
CA VAL A 293 -14.40 1.66 -5.65
C VAL A 293 -15.48 2.09 -4.63
N PRO A 294 -15.47 3.35 -4.14
CA PRO A 294 -16.41 3.83 -3.14
C PRO A 294 -17.86 3.87 -3.66
N SER A 295 -18.81 3.94 -2.72
CA SER A 295 -20.23 4.17 -3.06
C SER A 295 -20.48 5.62 -3.50
N ALA A 296 -21.56 5.87 -4.25
CA ALA A 296 -21.97 7.24 -4.59
C ALA A 296 -22.22 8.11 -3.35
N GLN A 297 -22.77 7.52 -2.28
CA GLN A 297 -22.99 8.22 -1.01
C GLN A 297 -21.67 8.60 -0.35
N THR A 298 -20.68 7.71 -0.39
CA THR A 298 -19.33 7.95 0.14
C THR A 298 -18.68 9.12 -0.60
N LEU A 299 -18.72 9.10 -1.94
CA LEU A 299 -18.17 10.19 -2.78
C LEU A 299 -18.87 11.53 -2.53
N ALA A 300 -20.18 11.52 -2.32
CA ALA A 300 -20.95 12.72 -1.99
C ALA A 300 -20.58 13.28 -0.60
N THR A 301 -20.27 12.38 0.36
CA THR A 301 -19.94 12.77 1.74
C THR A 301 -18.51 13.28 1.85
N VAL A 302 -17.55 12.58 1.24
CA VAL A 302 -16.12 12.95 1.22
C VAL A 302 -15.81 13.62 -0.12
N SER A 303 -16.29 14.85 -0.26
CA SER A 303 -16.30 15.58 -1.54
C SER A 303 -15.15 16.57 -1.72
N ASP A 304 -14.36 16.87 -0.68
CA ASP A 304 -13.27 17.86 -0.80
C ASP A 304 -11.97 17.34 -1.44
N PRO A 305 -11.51 16.08 -1.26
CA PRO A 305 -10.29 15.61 -1.93
C PRO A 305 -10.38 15.80 -3.46
N ASP A 306 -9.34 16.37 -4.08
CA ASP A 306 -9.29 16.66 -5.52
C ASP A 306 -9.23 15.39 -6.38
N LEU A 307 -8.67 14.31 -5.82
CA LEU A 307 -8.53 13.01 -6.44
C LEU A 307 -8.64 11.87 -5.42
N TRP A 308 -8.72 10.65 -5.91
CA TRP A 308 -8.80 9.45 -5.07
C TRP A 308 -7.67 8.48 -5.38
N ALA A 309 -7.19 7.79 -4.35
CA ALA A 309 -6.41 6.57 -4.48
C ALA A 309 -7.31 5.38 -4.20
N LEU A 310 -7.23 4.33 -5.02
CA LEU A 310 -7.94 3.08 -4.77
C LEU A 310 -6.95 1.95 -4.52
N ASN A 311 -7.06 1.31 -3.35
CA ASN A 311 -6.29 0.09 -3.07
C ASN A 311 -7.10 -1.10 -3.58
N LEU A 312 -6.55 -1.78 -4.59
CA LEU A 312 -7.25 -2.75 -5.42
C LEU A 312 -6.39 -4.01 -5.54
N TYR A 313 -6.93 -5.13 -5.05
CA TYR A 313 -6.31 -6.45 -5.18
C TYR A 313 -7.29 -7.36 -5.94
N PRO A 314 -7.28 -7.33 -7.29
CA PRO A 314 -8.35 -7.91 -8.09
C PRO A 314 -7.93 -9.23 -8.76
N TYR A 315 -6.96 -9.93 -8.18
CA TYR A 315 -6.23 -11.04 -8.75
C TYR A 315 -5.34 -10.57 -9.92
N VAL A 316 -5.77 -10.72 -11.18
CA VAL A 316 -4.97 -10.35 -12.36
C VAL A 316 -5.66 -9.39 -13.34
N SER A 317 -6.85 -8.86 -13.00
CA SER A 317 -7.55 -7.87 -13.84
C SER A 317 -8.47 -6.98 -13.02
N PHE A 318 -8.46 -5.66 -13.27
CA PHE A 318 -9.32 -4.70 -12.57
C PHE A 318 -10.80 -4.83 -12.94
N GLY A 319 -11.12 -5.49 -14.06
CA GLY A 319 -12.50 -5.67 -14.53
C GLY A 319 -13.19 -4.33 -14.82
N ASP A 320 -14.34 -4.09 -14.21
CA ASP A 320 -15.17 -2.90 -14.46
C ASP A 320 -14.83 -1.69 -13.58
N ARG A 321 -13.82 -1.77 -12.71
CA ARG A 321 -13.53 -0.74 -11.69
C ARG A 321 -13.30 0.64 -12.29
N PHE A 322 -12.58 0.74 -13.40
CA PHE A 322 -12.30 2.03 -14.06
C PHE A 322 -13.53 2.62 -14.76
N SER A 323 -14.36 1.78 -15.41
CA SER A 323 -15.60 2.25 -16.04
C SER A 323 -16.66 2.62 -14.99
N ARG A 324 -16.71 1.89 -13.88
CA ARG A 324 -17.53 2.23 -12.71
C ARG A 324 -17.08 3.52 -12.05
N TRP A 325 -15.76 3.75 -11.89
CA TRP A 325 -15.27 5.04 -11.44
C TRP A 325 -15.72 6.16 -12.38
N ALA A 326 -15.59 5.94 -13.69
CA ALA A 326 -15.96 6.92 -14.70
C ALA A 326 -17.46 7.30 -14.66
N SER A 327 -18.34 6.39 -14.24
CA SER A 327 -19.78 6.67 -14.10
C SER A 327 -20.16 7.33 -12.78
N LEU A 328 -19.33 7.18 -11.75
CA LEU A 328 -19.57 7.73 -10.41
C LEU A 328 -18.94 9.10 -10.19
N SER A 329 -17.81 9.41 -10.85
CA SER A 329 -17.00 10.58 -10.54
C SER A 329 -16.36 11.22 -11.78
N ASN A 330 -16.25 12.56 -11.74
CA ASN A 330 -15.48 13.34 -12.69
C ASN A 330 -14.04 13.58 -12.24
N LYS A 331 -13.68 13.20 -11.00
CA LYS A 331 -12.34 13.35 -10.46
C LYS A 331 -11.38 12.29 -11.02
N PRO A 332 -10.09 12.60 -11.14
CA PRO A 332 -9.09 11.58 -11.43
C PRO A 332 -8.96 10.57 -10.30
N VAL A 333 -8.42 9.41 -10.64
CA VAL A 333 -8.07 8.35 -9.70
C VAL A 333 -6.67 7.84 -9.98
N PHE A 334 -5.94 7.38 -8.97
CA PHE A 334 -4.81 6.48 -9.17
C PHE A 334 -5.04 5.18 -8.40
N VAL A 335 -4.42 4.10 -8.86
CA VAL A 335 -4.43 2.84 -8.10
C VAL A 335 -3.39 2.97 -6.99
N GLY A 336 -3.84 3.14 -5.75
CA GLY A 336 -3.00 3.43 -4.59
C GLY A 336 -2.20 2.22 -4.11
N GLU A 337 -2.73 1.03 -4.32
CA GLU A 337 -2.09 -0.26 -4.08
C GLU A 337 -2.62 -1.29 -5.07
N TYR A 338 -1.74 -2.13 -5.59
CA TYR A 338 -2.06 -3.31 -6.38
C TYR A 338 -0.83 -4.22 -6.49
N GLY A 339 -1.04 -5.46 -6.90
CA GLY A 339 0.02 -6.44 -7.10
C GLY A 339 -0.26 -7.74 -6.38
N ALA A 340 0.82 -8.49 -6.13
CA ALA A 340 0.82 -9.73 -5.38
C ALA A 340 2.07 -9.79 -4.50
N ASP A 341 2.02 -10.60 -3.45
CA ASP A 341 3.22 -10.96 -2.71
C ASP A 341 3.97 -12.11 -3.39
N ALA A 342 5.21 -12.32 -2.98
CA ALA A 342 6.11 -13.30 -3.57
C ALA A 342 6.11 -14.64 -2.84
N TRP A 343 5.18 -14.90 -1.91
CA TRP A 343 5.06 -16.19 -1.23
C TRP A 343 3.82 -16.93 -1.72
N ASN A 344 4.00 -18.17 -2.17
CA ASN A 344 2.90 -19.02 -2.56
C ASN A 344 2.62 -20.04 -1.46
N ARG A 345 1.51 -19.86 -0.73
CA ARG A 345 1.12 -20.75 0.36
C ARG A 345 0.79 -22.16 -0.14
N ASN A 346 0.28 -22.31 -1.36
CA ASN A 346 -0.07 -23.62 -1.92
C ASN A 346 1.17 -24.50 -2.11
N THR A 347 2.31 -23.90 -2.42
CA THR A 347 3.60 -24.60 -2.56
C THR A 347 4.51 -24.43 -1.34
N SER A 348 4.17 -23.52 -0.43
CA SER A 348 4.98 -23.13 0.72
C SER A 348 6.40 -22.72 0.31
N SER A 349 6.50 -21.87 -0.71
CA SER A 349 7.76 -21.39 -1.25
C SER A 349 7.63 -19.99 -1.83
N GLU A 350 8.76 -19.30 -1.96
CA GLU A 350 8.84 -18.07 -2.75
C GLU A 350 8.49 -18.35 -4.23
N ASP A 351 7.70 -17.47 -4.83
CA ASP A 351 7.19 -17.55 -6.21
C ASP A 351 7.27 -16.17 -6.89
N GLN A 352 8.50 -15.70 -7.13
CA GLN A 352 8.73 -14.45 -7.86
C GLN A 352 8.09 -14.42 -9.26
N PRO A 353 8.04 -15.53 -10.04
CA PRO A 353 7.33 -15.53 -11.32
C PRO A 353 5.84 -15.18 -11.19
N ALA A 354 5.14 -15.72 -10.18
CA ALA A 354 3.73 -15.38 -9.95
C ALA A 354 3.55 -13.90 -9.55
N GLN A 355 4.41 -13.39 -8.68
CA GLN A 355 4.43 -11.98 -8.30
C GLN A 355 4.60 -11.06 -9.53
N ALA A 356 5.60 -11.37 -10.35
CA ALA A 356 5.93 -10.61 -11.55
C ALA A 356 4.81 -10.66 -12.60
N HIS A 357 4.16 -11.81 -12.76
CA HIS A 357 3.04 -12.01 -13.68
C HIS A 357 1.82 -11.16 -13.31
N ALA A 358 1.41 -11.18 -12.04
CA ALA A 358 0.28 -10.37 -11.59
C ALA A 358 0.58 -8.87 -11.73
N LEU A 359 1.79 -8.45 -11.35
CA LEU A 359 2.21 -7.06 -11.49
C LEU A 359 2.24 -6.61 -12.95
N GLU A 360 2.70 -7.46 -13.86
CA GLU A 360 2.70 -7.23 -15.31
C GLU A 360 1.30 -6.91 -15.84
N LEU A 361 0.36 -7.82 -15.62
CA LEU A 361 -1.00 -7.70 -16.17
C LEU A 361 -1.74 -6.48 -15.61
N LEU A 362 -1.64 -6.27 -14.31
CA LEU A 362 -2.28 -5.13 -13.65
C LEU A 362 -1.64 -3.80 -14.08
N THR A 363 -0.31 -3.74 -14.16
CA THR A 363 0.35 -2.51 -14.63
C THR A 363 -0.08 -2.19 -16.06
N ASP A 364 -0.12 -3.17 -16.96
CA ASP A 364 -0.53 -2.96 -18.35
C ASP A 364 -1.98 -2.44 -18.48
N GLU A 365 -2.91 -2.96 -17.66
CA GLU A 365 -4.28 -2.41 -17.61
C GLU A 365 -4.31 -0.95 -17.14
N ILE A 366 -3.51 -0.59 -16.13
CA ILE A 366 -3.37 0.81 -15.67
C ILE A 366 -2.80 1.68 -16.79
N ARG A 367 -1.72 1.23 -17.47
CA ARG A 367 -1.08 1.98 -18.56
C ARG A 367 -2.07 2.25 -19.71
N GLY A 368 -2.95 1.30 -20.01
CA GLY A 368 -4.02 1.44 -21.01
C GLY A 368 -5.16 2.40 -20.64
N GLN A 369 -5.21 2.88 -19.39
CA GLN A 369 -6.25 3.76 -18.86
C GLN A 369 -5.71 5.12 -18.41
N LEU A 370 -4.51 5.50 -18.84
CA LEU A 370 -3.87 6.73 -18.39
C LEU A 370 -4.52 7.98 -18.97
N SER A 371 -4.80 8.93 -18.09
CA SER A 371 -5.35 10.23 -18.45
C SER A 371 -4.30 11.20 -18.98
N ALA A 372 -3.01 10.99 -18.67
CA ALA A 372 -1.93 11.84 -19.15
C ALA A 372 -1.84 11.89 -20.69
N PRO A 373 -1.80 10.76 -21.42
CA PRO A 373 -1.85 10.75 -22.88
C PRO A 373 -3.27 10.89 -23.47
N ASP A 374 -4.32 10.56 -22.70
CA ASP A 374 -5.72 10.61 -23.16
C ASP A 374 -6.65 11.15 -22.06
N ALA A 375 -6.98 12.44 -22.13
CA ALA A 375 -7.80 13.13 -21.12
C ALA A 375 -9.23 12.57 -20.95
N SER A 376 -9.69 11.66 -21.83
CA SER A 376 -10.98 10.97 -21.66
C SER A 376 -10.94 9.88 -20.59
N LYS A 377 -9.74 9.37 -20.27
CA LYS A 377 -9.51 8.31 -19.29
C LYS A 377 -9.49 8.85 -17.86
N VAL A 378 -9.57 7.93 -16.89
CA VAL A 378 -9.74 8.27 -15.47
C VAL A 378 -8.47 8.12 -14.63
N VAL A 379 -7.53 7.28 -15.05
CA VAL A 379 -6.42 6.85 -14.20
C VAL A 379 -5.22 7.75 -14.41
N VAL A 380 -4.65 8.37 -13.38
CA VAL A 380 -3.41 9.17 -13.51
C VAL A 380 -2.16 8.29 -13.38
N GLY A 381 -2.30 7.08 -12.85
CA GLY A 381 -1.28 6.04 -12.77
C GLY A 381 -1.54 5.07 -11.61
N GLY A 382 -0.50 4.41 -11.11
CA GLY A 382 -0.64 3.49 -9.99
C GLY A 382 0.65 3.25 -9.20
N CYS A 383 0.51 2.83 -7.95
CA CYS A 383 1.58 2.47 -7.02
C CYS A 383 1.48 0.99 -6.64
N PRO A 384 2.36 0.10 -7.15
CA PRO A 384 2.40 -1.28 -6.69
C PRO A 384 2.70 -1.37 -5.18
N TYR A 385 2.10 -2.34 -4.51
CA TYR A 385 2.41 -2.67 -3.13
C TYR A 385 3.36 -3.87 -3.10
N ALA A 386 4.61 -3.75 -2.67
CA ALA A 386 5.32 -2.54 -2.18
C ALA A 386 6.77 -2.49 -2.72
N PHE A 387 7.49 -1.38 -2.47
CA PHE A 387 8.88 -1.28 -2.90
C PHE A 387 9.75 -2.38 -2.28
N SER A 388 9.80 -2.45 -0.95
CA SER A 388 10.60 -3.42 -0.20
C SER A 388 9.73 -4.35 0.66
N ASP A 389 10.26 -5.53 0.99
CA ASP A 389 9.67 -6.38 2.01
C ASP A 389 9.55 -5.66 3.37
N GLU A 390 8.58 -6.12 4.17
CA GLU A 390 8.22 -5.50 5.44
C GLU A 390 8.14 -6.56 6.55
N TRP A 391 9.30 -7.07 6.99
CA TRP A 391 9.45 -8.16 7.97
C TRP A 391 8.81 -7.92 9.36
N TRP A 392 8.23 -6.74 9.59
CA TRP A 392 7.67 -6.35 10.87
C TRP A 392 6.16 -6.67 11.00
N LYS A 393 5.53 -7.24 9.96
CA LYS A 393 4.07 -7.30 9.84
C LYS A 393 3.42 -8.59 10.32
N SER A 394 4.13 -9.71 10.35
CA SER A 394 3.55 -11.03 10.61
C SER A 394 4.16 -11.78 11.80
N GLY A 395 5.25 -11.29 12.40
CA GLY A 395 5.79 -11.93 13.61
C GLY A 395 7.07 -11.29 14.16
N ASP A 396 8.19 -12.00 14.03
CA ASP A 396 9.51 -11.58 14.49
C ASP A 396 10.20 -10.73 13.42
N PRO A 397 10.47 -9.43 13.68
CA PRO A 397 11.17 -8.57 12.72
C PRO A 397 12.56 -9.05 12.27
N ASN A 398 13.13 -10.06 12.93
CA ASN A 398 14.40 -10.69 12.56
C ASN A 398 14.24 -11.92 11.66
N ALA A 399 13.01 -12.35 11.38
CA ALA A 399 12.68 -13.46 10.50
C ALA A 399 11.78 -12.99 9.35
N HIS A 400 11.79 -13.73 8.25
CA HIS A 400 10.84 -13.51 7.15
C HIS A 400 9.66 -14.45 7.34
N ASP A 401 8.65 -13.98 8.05
CA ASP A 401 7.49 -14.77 8.42
C ASP A 401 6.50 -14.90 7.24
N THR A 402 5.78 -16.02 7.22
CA THR A 402 4.79 -16.33 6.18
C THR A 402 3.36 -16.13 6.68
N GLY A 403 3.19 -15.30 7.72
CA GLY A 403 1.88 -14.91 8.24
C GLY A 403 1.16 -13.97 7.29
N GLY A 404 -0.16 -13.84 7.47
CA GLY A 404 -0.98 -13.10 6.54
C GLY A 404 -2.47 -13.32 6.74
N PHE A 405 -3.27 -12.96 5.72
CA PHE A 405 -4.71 -13.15 5.73
C PHE A 405 -5.28 -13.44 4.34
N ASP A 406 -6.37 -14.21 4.31
CA ASP A 406 -7.11 -14.45 3.06
C ASP A 406 -7.88 -13.18 2.65
N ASN A 407 -7.66 -12.70 1.43
CA ASN A 407 -8.45 -11.62 0.83
C ASN A 407 -9.12 -12.05 -0.49
N GLY A 408 -8.74 -13.20 -1.05
CA GLY A 408 -9.25 -13.77 -2.30
C GLY A 408 -8.82 -13.04 -3.57
N GLY A 409 -8.10 -11.92 -3.42
CA GLY A 409 -7.75 -11.00 -4.49
C GLY A 409 -6.25 -10.95 -4.80
N VAL A 410 -5.42 -11.71 -4.08
CA VAL A 410 -3.98 -11.80 -4.32
C VAL A 410 -3.66 -13.04 -5.14
N TYR A 411 -2.94 -12.85 -6.23
CA TYR A 411 -2.49 -13.94 -7.08
C TYR A 411 -1.24 -14.62 -6.48
N PRO A 412 -1.08 -15.95 -6.55
CA PRO A 412 -1.96 -16.93 -7.19
C PRO A 412 -2.96 -17.60 -6.24
N ASP A 413 -2.80 -17.44 -4.93
CA ASP A 413 -3.43 -18.30 -3.92
C ASP A 413 -4.55 -17.64 -3.11
N GLY A 414 -4.85 -16.36 -3.36
CA GLY A 414 -5.88 -15.59 -2.67
C GLY A 414 -5.49 -15.16 -1.26
N HIS A 415 -4.23 -15.31 -0.88
CA HIS A 415 -3.70 -14.97 0.43
C HIS A 415 -2.71 -13.81 0.33
N ALA A 416 -2.80 -12.85 1.25
CA ALA A 416 -1.81 -11.80 1.39
C ALA A 416 -0.78 -12.21 2.44
N THR A 417 0.39 -12.68 2.01
CA THR A 417 1.52 -12.94 2.92
C THR A 417 2.27 -11.64 3.19
N GLU A 418 1.94 -11.01 4.31
CA GLU A 418 2.17 -9.59 4.58
C GLU A 418 3.64 -9.10 4.53
N GLU A 419 4.62 -9.99 4.67
CA GLU A 419 6.03 -9.60 4.66
C GLU A 419 6.70 -9.75 3.29
N TRP A 420 6.00 -10.29 2.28
CA TRP A 420 6.57 -10.73 1.00
C TRP A 420 6.17 -9.86 -0.19
N TRP A 421 5.64 -8.66 0.06
CA TRP A 421 5.13 -7.75 -0.96
C TRP A 421 6.22 -7.03 -1.77
N GLY A 422 7.47 -7.04 -1.32
CA GLY A 422 8.53 -6.25 -1.92
C GLY A 422 8.83 -6.64 -3.36
N ILE A 423 8.92 -5.66 -4.26
CA ILE A 423 9.58 -5.86 -5.56
C ILE A 423 11.11 -5.93 -5.39
N VAL A 424 11.64 -5.41 -4.28
CA VAL A 424 12.97 -5.69 -3.76
C VAL A 424 12.85 -6.38 -2.40
N ASP A 425 13.79 -7.27 -2.09
CA ASP A 425 13.82 -7.91 -0.77
C ASP A 425 14.26 -6.93 0.35
N ILE A 426 14.24 -7.39 1.61
CA ILE A 426 14.61 -6.56 2.78
C ILE A 426 16.04 -6.01 2.71
N ASP A 427 16.95 -6.71 2.02
CA ASP A 427 18.36 -6.36 1.88
C ASP A 427 18.62 -5.49 0.64
N GLY A 428 17.60 -5.25 -0.19
CA GLY A 428 17.62 -4.38 -1.37
C GLY A 428 17.96 -5.09 -2.68
N ASN A 429 17.83 -6.43 -2.73
CA ASN A 429 18.02 -7.18 -3.96
C ASN A 429 16.73 -7.16 -4.81
N PRO A 430 16.79 -6.78 -6.09
CA PRO A 430 15.63 -6.83 -6.98
C PRO A 430 15.07 -8.24 -7.18
N ARG A 431 13.74 -8.39 -7.15
CA ARG A 431 13.00 -9.59 -7.59
C ARG A 431 12.60 -9.47 -9.06
N LEU A 432 12.09 -10.55 -9.66
CA LEU A 432 11.53 -10.52 -11.03
C LEU A 432 10.45 -9.45 -11.23
N ALA A 433 9.67 -9.14 -10.19
CA ALA A 433 8.66 -8.08 -10.22
C ALA A 433 9.28 -6.67 -10.43
N TYR A 434 10.48 -6.41 -9.93
CA TYR A 434 11.20 -5.16 -10.18
C TYR A 434 11.52 -4.99 -11.66
N ASP A 435 12.05 -6.04 -12.31
CA ASP A 435 12.36 -6.01 -13.74
C ASP A 435 11.09 -5.89 -14.60
N SER A 436 10.02 -6.59 -14.20
CA SER A 436 8.70 -6.49 -14.82
C SER A 436 8.18 -5.04 -14.79
N LEU A 437 8.26 -4.37 -13.64
CA LEU A 437 7.83 -2.98 -13.48
C LEU A 437 8.72 -2.01 -14.27
N ARG A 438 10.04 -2.19 -14.17
CA ARG A 438 11.03 -1.38 -14.89
C ARG A 438 10.78 -1.38 -16.39
N SER A 439 10.54 -2.57 -16.97
CA SER A 439 10.30 -2.71 -18.41
C SER A 439 9.11 -1.89 -18.90
N ARG A 440 8.11 -1.63 -18.05
CA ARG A 440 6.88 -0.87 -18.38
C ARG A 440 7.03 0.62 -18.09
N TYR A 441 7.83 0.98 -17.11
CA TYR A 441 8.05 2.37 -16.71
C TYR A 441 9.10 3.07 -17.57
N THR A 442 9.98 2.34 -18.26
CA THR A 442 11.00 2.90 -19.15
C THR A 442 10.67 2.83 -20.64
N GLN A 443 9.43 2.47 -21.00
CA GLN A 443 8.94 2.44 -22.38
C GLN A 443 8.60 3.83 -22.92
#